data_AF-N1MG39-F1
#
_entry.id   AF-N1MG39-F1
#
_cell.length_a   1.000
_cell.length_b   1.000
_cell.length_c   1.000
_cell.angle_alpha   90.00
_cell.angle_beta   90.00
_cell.angle_gamma   90.00
#
_symmetry.space_group_name_H-M   'P 1'
#
loop_
_entity.id
_entity.type
_entity.pdbx_description
1 polymer ?
#
loop_
_entity_poly.entity_id
_entity_poly.type
_entity_poly.pdbx_seq_one_letter_code
_entity_poly.pdbx_strand_id
1 'polypeptide(L)' 'MPEPRMMPSALQVARAMAQVLRTKLGVLDTEEIRLTREEAALCLGLAEGVTETLERDAQQDR' A
#
# COMPACT_ATOMS: atom_id res chain seq x y z
N MET A 1 25.92 15.28 14.57
CA MET A 1 25.60 14.01 13.90
C MET A 1 24.15 14.10 13.45
N PRO A 2 23.81 13.97 12.16
CA PRO A 2 22.41 13.92 11.76
C PRO A 2 21.78 12.64 12.31
N GLU A 3 20.64 12.76 12.97
CA GLU A 3 19.91 11.61 13.50
C GLU A 3 19.56 10.64 12.37
N PRO A 4 19.62 9.30 12.60
CA PRO A 4 19.23 8.34 11.59
C PRO A 4 17.78 8.61 11.20
N ARG A 5 17.54 8.96 9.94
CA ARG A 5 16.18 9.03 9.39
C ARG A 5 15.58 7.63 9.50
N MET A 6 14.75 7.42 10.52
CA MET A 6 14.01 6.18 10.66
C MET A 6 13.09 6.06 9.46
N MET A 7 13.41 5.12 8.57
CA MET A 7 12.51 4.77 7.47
C MET A 7 11.24 4.14 8.07
N PRO A 8 10.04 4.55 7.63
CA PRO A 8 8.80 3.95 8.10
C PRO A 8 8.74 2.47 7.71
N SER A 9 8.16 1.64 8.57
CA SER A 9 8.00 0.22 8.28
C SER A 9 6.98 0.00 7.15
N ALA A 10 7.10 -1.12 6.43
CA ALA A 10 6.15 -1.50 5.39
C ALA A 10 4.68 -1.48 5.88
N LEU A 11 4.45 -1.90 7.13
CA LEU A 11 3.13 -1.84 7.76
C LEU A 11 2.63 -0.40 7.98
N GLN A 12 3.52 0.51 8.39
CA GLN A 12 3.16 1.93 8.53
C GLN A 12 2.81 2.54 7.17
N VAL A 13 3.57 2.22 6.13
CA VAL A 13 3.31 2.66 4.75
C VAL A 13 1.98 2.10 4.23
N ALA A 14 1.71 0.82 4.44
CA ALA A 14 0.45 0.18 4.05
C ALA A 14 -0.77 0.84 4.72
N ARG A 15 -0.67 1.12 6.03
CA ARG A 15 -1.72 1.82 6.77
C ARG A 15 -1.95 3.25 6.27
N ALA A 16 -0.87 3.97 5.99
CA ALA A 16 -0.95 5.31 5.43
C ALA A 16 -1.62 5.31 4.05
N MET A 17 -1.23 4.39 3.17
CA MET A 17 -1.82 4.26 1.82
C MET A 17 -3.30 3.87 1.88
N ALA A 18 -3.68 2.96 2.78
CA ALA A 18 -5.07 2.60 3.00
C ALA A 18 -5.90 3.80 3.46
N GLN A 19 -5.34 4.67 4.30
CA GLN A 19 -6.02 5.89 4.72
C GLN A 19 -6.21 6.88 3.57
N VAL A 20 -5.19 7.07 2.72
CA VAL A 20 -5.29 7.92 1.52
C VAL A 20 -6.40 7.41 0.60
N LEU A 21 -6.43 6.10 0.31
CA LEU A 21 -7.46 5.50 -0.53
C LEU A 21 -8.86 5.63 0.08
N ARG A 22 -9.02 5.40 1.39
CA ARG A 22 -10.32 5.60 2.07
C ARG A 22 -10.82 7.03 1.95
N THR A 23 -9.95 8.02 2.12
CA THR A 23 -10.33 9.43 1.97
C THR A 23 -10.78 9.71 0.54
N LYS A 24 -10.04 9.21 -0.47
CA LYS A 24 -10.40 9.39 -1.89
C LYS A 24 -11.73 8.70 -2.25
N LEU A 25 -11.94 7.47 -1.75
CA LEU A 25 -13.18 6.69 -1.93
C LEU A 25 -14.39 7.29 -1.19
N GLY A 26 -14.17 8.08 -0.13
CA GLY A 26 -15.23 8.74 0.62
C GLY A 26 -15.94 9.85 -0.16
N VAL A 27 -15.40 10.28 -1.30
CA VAL A 27 -16.02 11.30 -2.16
C VAL A 27 -16.97 10.58 -3.13
N LEU A 28 -18.22 10.42 -2.69
CA LEU A 28 -19.23 9.58 -3.37
C LEU A 28 -19.63 10.06 -4.77
N ASP A 29 -19.47 11.35 -5.08
CA ASP A 29 -19.80 11.93 -6.39
C ASP A 29 -18.66 11.77 -7.43
N THR A 30 -17.59 11.05 -7.08
CA THR A 30 -16.43 10.85 -7.95
C THR A 30 -16.50 9.50 -8.67
N GLU A 31 -16.50 9.52 -10.00
CA GLU A 31 -16.46 8.30 -10.83
C GLU A 31 -15.05 7.69 -10.95
N GLU A 32 -14.00 8.51 -10.78
CA GLU A 32 -12.61 8.09 -10.97
C GLU A 32 -11.68 8.57 -9.84
N ILE A 33 -10.88 7.64 -9.30
CA ILE A 33 -9.83 7.98 -8.32
C ILE A 33 -8.49 8.09 -9.01
N ARG A 34 -7.90 9.29 -8.96
CA ARG A 34 -6.56 9.55 -9.49
C ARG A 34 -5.51 9.38 -8.39
N LEU A 35 -4.46 8.63 -8.72
CA LEU A 35 -3.27 8.48 -7.89
C LEU A 35 -2.10 9.25 -8.49
N THR A 36 -1.21 9.78 -7.65
CA THR A 36 0.11 10.22 -8.12
C THR A 36 0.96 9.02 -8.50
N ARG A 37 2.07 9.27 -9.18
CA ARG A 37 3.00 8.20 -9.57
C ARG A 37 3.55 7.46 -8.35
N GLU A 38 3.86 8.18 -7.29
CA GLU A 38 4.37 7.65 -6.03
C GLU A 38 3.29 6.81 -5.33
N GLU A 39 2.06 7.32 -5.24
CA GLU A 39 0.92 6.58 -4.67
C GLU A 39 0.66 5.28 -5.44
N ALA A 40 0.68 5.33 -6.77
CA ALA A 40 0.47 4.16 -7.62
C ALA A 40 1.60 3.12 -7.46
N ALA A 41 2.86 3.56 -7.44
CA ALA A 41 4.01 2.68 -7.21
C ALA A 41 3.96 2.01 -5.83
N LEU A 42 3.54 2.74 -4.80
CA LEU A 42 3.32 2.19 -3.46
C LEU A 42 2.18 1.17 -3.44
N CYS A 43 1.05 1.47 -4.08
CA CYS A 43 -0.07 0.53 -4.18
C CYS A 43 0.34 -0.77 -4.90
N LEU A 44 1.11 -0.66 -5.99
CA LEU A 44 1.61 -1.81 -6.73
C LEU A 44 2.51 -2.70 -5.86
N GLY A 45 3.53 -2.11 -5.21
CA GLY A 45 4.44 -2.89 -4.36
C GLY A 45 3.73 -3.56 -3.17
N LEU A 46 2.69 -2.92 -2.61
CA LEU A 46 1.86 -3.54 -1.58
C LEU A 46 1.05 -4.72 -2.12
N ALA A 47 0.45 -4.58 -3.31
CA ALA A 47 -0.33 -5.64 -3.94
C ALA A 47 0.55 -6.84 -4.33
N GLU A 48 1.73 -6.59 -4.88
CA GLU A 48 2.71 -7.63 -5.21
C GLU A 48 3.18 -8.38 -3.96
N GLY A 49 3.52 -7.66 -2.89
CA GLY A 49 3.95 -8.29 -1.64
C GLY A 49 2.85 -9.14 -0.97
N VAL A 50 1.60 -8.70 -1.02
CA VAL A 50 0.46 -9.52 -0.56
C VAL A 50 0.29 -10.75 -1.46
N THR A 51 0.38 -10.58 -2.78
CA THR A 51 0.29 -11.69 -3.74
C THR A 51 1.35 -12.76 -3.46
N GLU A 52 2.61 -12.36 -3.32
CA GLU A 52 3.70 -13.28 -2.97
C GLU A 52 3.46 -14.03 -1.67
N THR A 53 2.91 -13.34 -0.66
CA THR A 53 2.62 -13.95 0.65
C THR A 53 1.53 -15.02 0.50
N LEU A 54 0.43 -14.68 -0.17
CA LEU A 54 -0.68 -15.60 -0.41
C LEU A 54 -0.27 -16.80 -1.27
N GLU A 55 0.61 -16.60 -2.27
CA GLU A 55 1.15 -17.69 -3.09
C GLU A 55 2.02 -18.65 -2.28
N ARG A 56 2.87 -18.13 -1.37
CA ARG A 56 3.68 -18.95 -0.47
C ARG A 56 2.80 -19.77 0.48
N ASP A 57 1.78 -19.13 1.07
CA ASP A 57 0.84 -19.81 1.96
C ASP A 57 0.10 -20.94 1.22
N ALA A 58 -0.38 -20.67 0.00
CA ALA A 58 -1.06 -21.67 -0.83
C ALA A 58 -0.16 -22.84 -1.29
N GLN A 59 1.16 -22.64 -1.34
CA GLN A 59 2.14 -23.69 -1.63
C GLN A 59 2.50 -24.51 -0.39
N GLN A 60 2.42 -23.93 0.81
CA GLN A 60 2.70 -24.62 2.07
C GLN A 60 1.54 -25.52 2.54
N ASP A 61 0.32 -25.21 2.13
CA ASP A 61 -0.89 -26.00 2.42
C ASP A 61 -1.10 -27.20 1.46
N ARG A 62 -0.17 -27.45 0.53
CA ARG A 62 -0.17 -28.59 -0.42
C ARG A 62 0.89 -29.64 -0.06
#